data_AF-A0A9W6QKQ4-F1
#
_entry.id   AF-A0A9W6QKQ4-F1
#
_cell.length_a   1.000
_cell.length_b   1.000
_cell.length_c   1.000
_cell.angle_alpha   90.00
_cell.angle_beta   90.00
_cell.angle_gamma   90.00
#
_symmetry.space_group_name_H-M   'P 1'
#
loop_
_entity.id
_entity.type
_entity.pdbx_description
1 polymer ?
#
loop_
_entity_poly.entity_id
_entity_poly.type
_entity_poly.pdbx_seq_one_letter_code
_entity_poly.pdbx_strand_id
1 'polypeptide(L)'
;MKRIYPALFAAVALAVQLTLPAAAAPTATAAPATTAAVTTTITFAPHQDDDLLFMSPDVLSDVQAGYNVWVVYTTAGEIPCDGEGCALEYADHRIQGARAAYARAAHKPNDWNFELFYFNGHELATNRLLGTNIHLVFTFIHAANGEDACGDLARMATSSTGSYQPIDGRAPYTRFSFISTLRAFMNWVQPDYIRTTSSIGHRLPENVREHVDHVASAILVAEADLNAGTNVTRYRRDEYDGYVIATFPDNVSGYWRNEKTAAWDAYFPYDEALPPGSWYNVMGKQYRPEGRVFYPGSRWIPPGDFSC
;
A
#
# COMPACT_ATOMS: atom_id res chain seq x y z
N MET A 1 24.14 35.87 80.64
CA MET A 1 24.34 34.94 79.51
C MET A 1 24.71 35.76 78.27
N LYS A 2 25.75 35.33 77.54
CA LYS A 2 26.26 35.86 76.25
C LYS A 2 25.10 36.28 75.31
N ARG A 3 25.15 37.36 74.51
CA ARG A 3 26.11 37.67 73.44
C ARG A 3 25.89 39.09 72.86
N ILE A 4 26.97 39.63 72.33
CA ILE A 4 27.16 40.92 71.62
C ILE A 4 26.52 40.88 70.22
N TYR A 5 25.99 42.01 69.73
CA TYR A 5 25.86 42.31 68.29
C TYR A 5 26.29 43.77 68.00
N PRO A 6 27.10 44.03 66.94
CA PRO A 6 27.72 45.32 66.67
C PRO A 6 26.92 46.21 65.70
N ALA A 7 27.22 47.51 65.74
CA ALA A 7 26.82 48.52 64.75
C ALA A 7 27.56 48.33 63.42
N LEU A 8 26.92 48.67 62.28
CA LEU A 8 27.63 48.89 61.02
C LEU A 8 27.06 50.09 60.24
N PHE A 9 27.99 50.94 59.82
CA PHE A 9 27.81 52.17 59.05
C PHE A 9 27.38 51.87 57.60
N ALA A 10 26.46 52.67 57.06
CA ALA A 10 26.11 52.66 55.63
C ALA A 10 27.04 53.61 54.85
N ALA A 11 27.81 53.05 53.91
CA ALA A 11 28.58 53.80 52.92
C ALA A 11 27.78 53.90 51.62
N VAL A 12 27.61 55.13 51.11
CA VAL A 12 26.98 55.43 49.82
C VAL A 12 28.04 55.29 48.72
N ALA A 13 27.85 54.35 47.79
CA ALA A 13 28.66 54.22 46.59
C ALA A 13 27.92 54.82 45.39
N LEU A 14 28.54 55.80 44.74
CA LEU A 14 28.07 56.46 43.52
C LEU A 14 28.47 55.60 42.31
N ALA A 15 27.50 55.00 41.61
CA ALA A 15 27.75 54.21 40.41
C ALA A 15 27.69 55.08 39.14
N VAL A 16 28.81 55.17 38.42
CA VAL A 16 28.89 55.77 37.09
C VAL A 16 28.46 54.70 36.07
N GLN A 17 27.37 54.96 35.33
CA GLN A 17 26.91 54.07 34.26
C GLN A 17 27.66 54.40 32.96
N LEU A 18 28.48 53.46 32.47
CA LEU A 18 28.97 53.47 31.09
C LEU A 18 27.89 52.89 30.16
N THR A 19 27.39 53.69 29.23
CA THR A 19 26.56 53.22 28.12
C THR A 19 27.44 52.71 26.99
N LEU A 20 27.43 51.40 26.75
CA LEU A 20 28.01 50.80 25.55
C LEU A 20 26.99 50.83 24.40
N PRO A 21 27.40 51.13 23.16
CA PRO A 21 26.50 51.07 22.01
C PRO A 21 26.14 49.61 21.69
N ALA A 22 24.84 49.32 21.56
CA ALA A 22 24.34 48.02 21.18
C ALA A 22 24.71 47.71 19.72
N ALA A 23 25.56 46.71 19.50
CA ALA A 23 25.79 46.15 18.18
C ALA A 23 24.52 45.44 17.72
N ALA A 24 23.95 45.86 16.58
CA ALA A 24 22.81 45.20 15.96
C ALA A 24 23.22 43.78 15.55
N ALA A 25 22.59 42.77 16.16
CA ALA A 25 22.76 41.39 15.74
C ALA A 25 22.20 41.23 14.31
N PRO A 26 22.86 40.46 13.42
CA PRO A 26 22.31 40.18 12.11
C PRO A 26 21.02 39.39 12.29
N THR A 27 19.90 39.93 11.80
CA THR A 27 18.64 39.22 11.69
C THR A 27 18.84 38.03 10.76
N ALA A 28 18.87 36.82 11.33
CA ALA A 28 18.81 35.59 10.57
C ALA A 28 17.47 35.54 9.83
N THR A 29 17.50 35.78 8.52
CA THR A 29 16.38 35.47 7.64
C THR A 29 16.17 33.96 7.67
N ALA A 30 15.04 33.52 8.22
CA ALA A 30 14.63 32.12 8.15
C ALA A 30 14.61 31.70 6.67
N ALA A 31 15.32 30.61 6.35
CA ALA A 31 15.22 30.01 5.03
C ALA A 31 13.74 29.69 4.74
N PRO A 32 13.27 29.88 3.50
CA PRO A 32 11.92 29.47 3.15
C PRO A 32 11.76 28.00 3.54
N ALA A 33 10.71 27.68 4.31
CA ALA A 33 10.37 26.31 4.63
C ALA A 33 10.19 25.57 3.31
N THR A 34 11.15 24.72 2.94
CA THR A 34 10.95 23.73 1.90
C THR A 34 9.74 22.92 2.34
N THR A 35 8.63 23.01 1.62
CA THR A 35 7.51 22.09 1.80
C THR A 35 8.10 20.69 1.76
N ALA A 36 8.07 19.98 2.90
CA ALA A 36 8.56 18.61 2.95
C ALA A 36 7.84 17.82 1.84
N ALA A 37 8.59 17.05 1.06
CA ALA A 37 7.99 16.20 0.04
C ALA A 37 6.95 15.29 0.70
N VAL A 38 5.76 15.21 0.12
CA VAL A 38 4.70 14.32 0.59
C VAL A 38 5.17 12.88 0.36
N THR A 39 5.09 12.04 1.39
CA THR A 39 5.42 10.61 1.28
C THR A 39 4.55 9.96 0.20
N THR A 40 5.18 9.15 -0.65
CA THR A 40 4.53 8.43 -1.75
C THR A 40 4.61 6.92 -1.51
N THR A 41 3.48 6.23 -1.62
CA THR A 41 3.39 4.79 -1.35
C THR A 41 2.72 4.07 -2.51
N ILE A 42 3.16 2.84 -2.81
CA ILE A 42 2.44 1.93 -3.70
C ILE A 42 2.07 0.65 -2.94
N THR A 43 0.80 0.31 -2.92
CA THR A 43 0.30 -0.97 -2.41
C THR A 43 -0.09 -1.84 -3.61
N PHE A 44 0.50 -3.03 -3.74
CA PHE A 44 0.09 -4.01 -4.75
C PHE A 44 -0.82 -5.05 -4.10
N ALA A 45 -2.10 -4.99 -4.43
CA ALA A 45 -3.13 -5.91 -3.98
C ALA A 45 -3.50 -6.87 -5.12
N PRO A 46 -3.57 -8.19 -4.90
CA PRO A 46 -4.05 -9.12 -5.92
C PRO A 46 -5.49 -8.84 -6.35
N HIS A 47 -6.39 -8.73 -5.38
CA HIS A 47 -7.83 -8.52 -5.55
C HIS A 47 -8.30 -7.23 -4.87
N GLN A 48 -9.48 -6.74 -5.26
CA GLN A 48 -10.05 -5.43 -4.90
C GLN A 48 -10.48 -5.27 -3.43
N ASP A 49 -9.99 -6.11 -2.53
CA ASP A 49 -10.23 -6.08 -1.09
C ASP A 49 -8.97 -6.40 -0.25
N ASP A 50 -7.95 -7.01 -0.83
CA ASP A 50 -6.79 -7.52 -0.09
C ASP A 50 -6.04 -6.44 0.71
N ASP A 51 -5.98 -5.22 0.18
CA ASP A 51 -5.39 -4.09 0.89
C ASP A 51 -6.22 -3.68 2.13
N LEU A 52 -7.55 -3.75 2.02
CA LEU A 52 -8.48 -3.51 3.12
C LEU A 52 -8.40 -4.63 4.16
N LEU A 53 -8.37 -5.89 3.71
CA LEU A 53 -8.40 -7.07 4.57
C LEU A 53 -7.06 -7.36 5.25
N PHE A 54 -5.94 -7.23 4.54
CA PHE A 54 -4.65 -7.77 4.99
C PHE A 54 -3.59 -6.70 5.24
N MET A 55 -3.69 -5.54 4.58
CA MET A 55 -2.69 -4.47 4.68
C MET A 55 -3.15 -3.28 5.53
N SER A 56 -4.44 -3.17 5.82
CA SER A 56 -4.98 -2.17 6.75
C SER A 56 -4.75 -2.57 8.21
N PRO A 57 -4.41 -1.62 9.10
CA PRO A 57 -4.61 -0.17 8.95
C PRO A 57 -3.52 0.62 8.21
N ASP A 58 -2.36 0.04 7.89
CA ASP A 58 -1.22 0.81 7.36
C ASP A 58 -1.58 1.62 6.11
N VAL A 59 -2.27 1.01 5.14
CA VAL A 59 -2.69 1.73 3.92
C VAL A 59 -3.72 2.85 4.20
N LEU A 60 -4.67 2.62 5.12
CA LEU A 60 -5.66 3.64 5.51
C LEU A 60 -5.02 4.76 6.32
N SER A 61 -3.97 4.45 7.08
CA SER A 61 -3.22 5.47 7.80
C SER A 61 -2.47 6.41 6.86
N ASP A 62 -1.92 5.91 5.75
CA ASP A 62 -1.29 6.74 4.72
C ASP A 62 -2.31 7.67 4.06
N VAL A 63 -3.51 7.15 3.79
CA VAL A 63 -4.65 7.91 3.25
C VAL A 63 -4.98 9.10 4.17
N GLN A 64 -5.15 8.84 5.49
CA GLN A 64 -5.47 9.89 6.45
C GLN A 64 -4.31 10.84 6.75
N ALA A 65 -3.06 10.40 6.56
CA ALA A 65 -1.88 11.25 6.65
C ALA A 65 -1.73 12.20 5.45
N GLY A 66 -2.57 12.06 4.41
CA GLY A 66 -2.53 12.89 3.21
C GLY A 66 -1.37 12.54 2.28
N TYR A 67 -0.86 11.31 2.34
CA TYR A 67 0.19 10.82 1.46
C TYR A 67 -0.27 10.74 0.01
N ASN A 68 0.69 10.63 -0.91
CA ASN A 68 0.43 10.26 -2.29
C ASN A 68 0.31 8.73 -2.37
N VAL A 69 -0.92 8.23 -2.34
CA VAL A 69 -1.22 6.80 -2.19
C VAL A 69 -1.62 6.22 -3.54
N TRP A 70 -0.95 5.15 -3.94
CA TRP A 70 -1.27 4.36 -5.11
C TRP A 70 -1.60 2.94 -4.69
N VAL A 71 -2.74 2.41 -5.13
CA VAL A 71 -3.16 1.04 -4.88
C VAL A 71 -3.33 0.37 -6.23
N VAL A 72 -2.50 -0.63 -6.50
CA VAL A 72 -2.47 -1.35 -7.78
C VAL A 72 -3.09 -2.72 -7.57
N TYR A 73 -4.22 -2.95 -8.21
CA TYR A 73 -4.86 -4.25 -8.28
C TYR A 73 -4.25 -5.05 -9.44
N THR A 74 -3.57 -6.15 -9.11
CA THR A 74 -2.78 -6.92 -10.09
C THR A 74 -3.60 -7.92 -10.88
N THR A 75 -4.85 -8.15 -10.50
CA THR A 75 -5.86 -8.87 -11.28
C THR A 75 -7.16 -8.05 -11.42
N ALA A 76 -8.13 -8.53 -12.19
CA ALA A 76 -9.48 -8.00 -12.20
C ALA A 76 -10.34 -8.50 -11.01
N GLY A 77 -9.86 -9.49 -10.25
CA GLY A 77 -10.56 -10.06 -9.10
C GLY A 77 -11.93 -10.62 -9.44
N GLU A 78 -12.12 -11.00 -10.70
CA GLU A 78 -13.35 -11.55 -11.19
C GLU A 78 -13.56 -12.98 -10.72
N ILE A 79 -14.82 -13.40 -10.65
CA ILE A 79 -15.19 -14.81 -10.51
C ILE A 79 -15.76 -15.32 -11.84
N PRO A 80 -15.71 -16.65 -12.09
CA PRO A 80 -16.42 -17.24 -13.21
C PRO A 80 -17.91 -16.96 -13.11
N CYS A 81 -18.52 -16.71 -14.26
CA CYS A 81 -19.96 -16.49 -14.37
C CYS A 81 -20.44 -16.87 -15.77
N ASP A 82 -21.72 -17.25 -15.85
CA ASP A 82 -22.38 -17.62 -17.09
C ASP A 82 -22.92 -16.37 -17.80
N GLY A 83 -22.27 -15.95 -18.88
CA GLY A 83 -22.73 -14.84 -19.72
C GLY A 83 -21.60 -14.04 -20.33
N GLU A 84 -21.81 -13.51 -21.54
CA GLU A 84 -20.84 -12.60 -22.13
C GLU A 84 -20.77 -11.30 -21.32
N GLY A 85 -19.56 -10.95 -20.85
CA GLY A 85 -19.31 -9.69 -20.13
C GLY A 85 -19.58 -9.71 -18.61
N CYS A 86 -20.16 -10.77 -18.06
CA CYS A 86 -20.49 -10.83 -16.63
C CYS A 86 -19.23 -10.74 -15.72
N ALA A 87 -18.09 -11.26 -16.18
CA ALA A 87 -16.84 -11.22 -15.41
C ALA A 87 -16.33 -9.79 -15.27
N LEU A 88 -16.51 -8.97 -16.32
CA LEU A 88 -16.15 -7.55 -16.32
C LEU A 88 -17.15 -6.74 -15.48
N GLU A 89 -18.45 -7.08 -15.51
CA GLU A 89 -19.46 -6.47 -14.65
C GLU A 89 -19.16 -6.71 -13.16
N TYR A 90 -18.84 -7.95 -12.79
CA TYR A 90 -18.46 -8.28 -11.42
C TYR A 90 -17.14 -7.58 -11.01
N ALA A 91 -16.14 -7.53 -11.89
CA ALA A 91 -14.92 -6.75 -11.66
C ALA A 91 -15.24 -5.26 -11.44
N ASP A 92 -16.16 -4.67 -12.21
CA ASP A 92 -16.60 -3.28 -12.01
C ASP A 92 -17.28 -3.08 -10.67
N HIS A 93 -18.16 -3.99 -10.23
CA HIS A 93 -18.75 -3.94 -8.89
C HIS A 93 -17.68 -3.87 -7.81
N ARG A 94 -16.64 -4.71 -7.89
CA ARG A 94 -15.52 -4.66 -6.93
C ARG A 94 -14.70 -3.37 -7.05
N ILE A 95 -14.54 -2.80 -8.24
CA ILE A 95 -13.94 -1.46 -8.44
C ILE A 95 -14.77 -0.39 -7.72
N GLN A 96 -16.11 -0.44 -7.81
CA GLN A 96 -16.98 0.48 -7.08
C GLN A 96 -16.86 0.31 -5.56
N GLY A 97 -16.72 -0.93 -5.08
CA GLY A 97 -16.44 -1.23 -3.67
C GLY A 97 -15.14 -0.58 -3.19
N ALA A 98 -14.05 -0.77 -3.93
CA ALA A 98 -12.76 -0.17 -3.60
C ALA A 98 -12.85 1.37 -3.59
N ARG A 99 -13.51 1.97 -4.58
CA ARG A 99 -13.78 3.41 -4.63
C ARG A 99 -14.55 3.91 -3.41
N ALA A 100 -15.59 3.19 -2.99
CA ALA A 100 -16.38 3.54 -1.81
C ALA A 100 -15.55 3.47 -0.52
N ALA A 101 -14.75 2.41 -0.34
CA ALA A 101 -13.87 2.24 0.81
C ALA A 101 -12.83 3.35 0.93
N TYR A 102 -12.14 3.69 -0.16
CA TYR A 102 -11.12 4.73 -0.16
C TYR A 102 -11.70 6.14 0.00
N ALA A 103 -12.88 6.42 -0.57
CA ALA A 103 -13.59 7.67 -0.31
C ALA A 103 -13.98 7.80 1.18
N ARG A 104 -14.47 6.71 1.78
CA ARG A 104 -14.78 6.63 3.21
C ARG A 104 -13.53 6.86 4.07
N ALA A 105 -12.43 6.19 3.76
CA ALA A 105 -11.16 6.32 4.50
C ALA A 105 -10.54 7.71 4.40
N ALA A 106 -10.69 8.37 3.24
CA ALA A 106 -10.21 9.73 3.01
C ALA A 106 -11.13 10.83 3.57
N HIS A 107 -12.32 10.46 4.05
CA HIS A 107 -13.37 11.38 4.50
C HIS A 107 -13.76 12.38 3.38
N LYS A 108 -13.91 11.86 2.15
CA LYS A 108 -14.29 12.63 0.96
C LYS A 108 -15.55 12.05 0.31
N PRO A 109 -16.26 12.85 -0.51
CA PRO A 109 -17.27 12.32 -1.42
C PRO A 109 -16.71 11.20 -2.30
N ASN A 110 -17.54 10.23 -2.69
CA ASN A 110 -17.15 9.13 -3.58
C ASN A 110 -17.10 9.57 -5.05
N ASP A 111 -16.30 10.60 -5.32
CA ASP A 111 -16.19 11.24 -6.64
C ASP A 111 -14.77 11.05 -7.19
N TRP A 112 -14.66 10.39 -8.34
CA TRP A 112 -13.39 9.96 -8.90
C TRP A 112 -13.21 10.47 -10.33
N ASN A 113 -11.97 10.83 -10.68
CA ASN A 113 -11.56 11.12 -12.04
C ASN A 113 -10.91 9.87 -12.64
N PHE A 114 -11.32 9.49 -13.85
CA PHE A 114 -10.65 8.45 -14.61
C PHE A 114 -9.43 9.02 -15.36
N GLU A 115 -8.32 8.31 -15.28
CA GLU A 115 -7.05 8.64 -15.90
C GLU A 115 -6.47 7.35 -16.51
N LEU A 116 -6.07 7.39 -17.78
CA LEU A 116 -5.47 6.25 -18.46
C LEU A 116 -3.99 6.52 -18.69
N PHE A 117 -3.13 5.75 -18.01
CA PHE A 117 -1.69 5.84 -18.18
C PHE A 117 -1.16 4.70 -19.06
N TYR A 118 -0.05 4.97 -19.75
CA TYR A 118 0.63 4.01 -20.61
C TYR A 118 2.06 3.80 -20.14
N PHE A 119 2.43 2.54 -19.88
CA PHE A 119 3.79 2.15 -19.53
C PHE A 119 4.23 0.98 -20.40
N ASN A 120 5.31 1.16 -21.17
CA ASN A 120 5.83 0.16 -22.11
C ASN A 120 4.76 -0.41 -23.07
N GLY A 121 3.81 0.43 -23.51
CA GLY A 121 2.75 0.03 -24.43
C GLY A 121 1.54 -0.64 -23.77
N HIS A 122 1.51 -0.75 -22.43
CA HIS A 122 0.38 -1.29 -21.69
C HIS A 122 -0.40 -0.22 -20.94
N GLU A 123 -1.72 -0.40 -20.92
CA GLU A 123 -2.69 0.46 -20.26
C GLU A 123 -2.81 0.14 -18.77
N LEU A 124 -2.71 1.18 -17.94
CA LEU A 124 -3.03 1.16 -16.52
C LEU A 124 -4.21 2.11 -16.26
N ALA A 125 -5.42 1.55 -16.31
CA ALA A 125 -6.65 2.25 -15.93
C ALA A 125 -6.56 2.71 -14.48
N THR A 126 -6.72 4.01 -14.25
CA THR A 126 -6.50 4.63 -12.94
C THR A 126 -7.69 5.51 -12.56
N ASN A 127 -8.22 5.32 -11.35
CA ASN A 127 -9.20 6.20 -10.75
C ASN A 127 -8.52 7.04 -9.67
N ARG A 128 -8.58 8.36 -9.78
CA ARG A 128 -8.06 9.31 -8.77
C ARG A 128 -9.20 9.97 -8.00
N LEU A 129 -9.16 9.90 -6.68
CA LEU A 129 -10.20 10.50 -5.83
C LEU A 129 -10.09 12.03 -5.88
N LEU A 130 -11.21 12.72 -6.12
CA LEU A 130 -11.22 14.18 -6.26
C LEU A 130 -10.82 14.87 -4.93
N GLY A 131 -9.89 15.83 -5.04
CA GLY A 131 -9.39 16.58 -3.90
C GLY A 131 -8.39 15.84 -3.01
N THR A 132 -7.84 14.71 -3.48
CA THR A 132 -6.77 13.96 -2.80
C THR A 132 -5.68 13.51 -3.79
N ASN A 133 -4.64 12.85 -3.27
CA ASN A 133 -3.60 12.17 -4.03
C ASN A 133 -3.74 10.64 -3.93
N ILE A 134 -4.98 10.13 -3.95
CA ILE A 134 -5.29 8.70 -3.82
C ILE A 134 -5.67 8.16 -5.18
N HIS A 135 -4.98 7.10 -5.61
CA HIS A 135 -5.13 6.50 -6.94
C HIS A 135 -5.36 5.00 -6.79
N LEU A 136 -6.40 4.48 -7.47
CA LEU A 136 -6.65 3.06 -7.64
C LEU A 136 -6.31 2.68 -9.08
N VAL A 137 -5.45 1.71 -9.28
CA VAL A 137 -4.88 1.32 -10.58
C VAL A 137 -5.23 -0.14 -10.86
N PHE A 138 -5.62 -0.46 -12.08
CA PHE A 138 -6.16 -1.78 -12.43
C PHE A 138 -5.47 -2.36 -13.66
N THR A 139 -4.88 -3.56 -13.52
CA THR A 139 -4.22 -4.28 -14.62
C THR A 139 -5.19 -5.14 -15.45
N PHE A 140 -6.30 -5.58 -14.83
CA PHE A 140 -7.33 -6.46 -15.38
C PHE A 140 -6.85 -7.86 -15.82
N ILE A 141 -5.73 -8.35 -15.29
CA ILE A 141 -5.31 -9.74 -15.50
C ILE A 141 -6.35 -10.69 -14.91
N HIS A 142 -6.62 -11.82 -15.57
CA HIS A 142 -7.54 -12.82 -15.06
C HIS A 142 -7.11 -13.35 -13.68
N ALA A 143 -8.04 -13.34 -12.73
CA ALA A 143 -7.85 -13.92 -11.41
C ALA A 143 -7.97 -15.46 -11.44
N ALA A 144 -7.21 -16.13 -10.58
CA ALA A 144 -7.43 -17.55 -10.31
C ALA A 144 -8.73 -17.75 -9.53
N ASN A 145 -9.42 -18.87 -9.78
CA ASN A 145 -10.71 -19.19 -9.20
C ASN A 145 -10.98 -20.70 -9.18
N GLY A 146 -12.19 -21.12 -8.83
CA GLY A 146 -12.54 -22.54 -8.71
C GLY A 146 -12.48 -23.35 -10.02
N GLU A 147 -12.68 -22.71 -11.17
CA GLU A 147 -12.59 -23.35 -12.49
C GLU A 147 -11.17 -23.33 -13.05
N ASP A 148 -10.43 -22.26 -12.75
CA ASP A 148 -9.02 -22.10 -13.06
C ASP A 148 -8.22 -21.80 -11.79
N ALA A 149 -7.84 -22.87 -11.09
CA ALA A 149 -7.16 -22.79 -9.79
C ALA A 149 -5.74 -22.19 -9.86
N CYS A 150 -5.19 -21.95 -11.05
CA CYS A 150 -3.89 -21.31 -11.21
C CYS A 150 -4.03 -19.84 -11.62
N GLY A 151 -4.99 -19.50 -12.47
CA GLY A 151 -5.14 -18.15 -13.01
C GLY A 151 -3.95 -17.68 -13.85
N ASP A 152 -4.08 -16.49 -14.43
CA ASP A 152 -3.07 -15.96 -15.33
C ASP A 152 -1.82 -15.45 -14.60
N LEU A 153 -2.01 -14.89 -13.39
CA LEU A 153 -0.90 -14.31 -12.64
C LEU A 153 0.09 -15.38 -12.18
N ALA A 154 -0.38 -16.52 -11.69
CA ALA A 154 0.52 -17.59 -11.25
C ALA A 154 1.17 -18.35 -12.41
N ARG A 155 0.46 -18.54 -13.54
CA ARG A 155 1.08 -18.99 -14.79
C ARG A 155 2.19 -18.03 -15.23
N MET A 156 1.94 -16.71 -15.17
CA MET A 156 2.94 -15.70 -15.51
C MET A 156 4.13 -15.71 -14.55
N ALA A 157 3.89 -15.98 -13.26
CA ALA A 157 4.92 -16.07 -12.22
C ALA A 157 5.76 -17.35 -12.30
N THR A 158 5.33 -18.38 -13.02
CA THR A 158 6.03 -19.68 -13.15
C THR A 158 6.52 -19.98 -14.57
N SER A 159 6.03 -19.26 -15.58
CA SER A 159 6.38 -19.45 -16.99
C SER A 159 6.87 -18.16 -17.66
N SER A 160 7.79 -18.27 -18.61
CA SER A 160 8.31 -17.16 -19.42
C SER A 160 7.71 -17.07 -20.82
N THR A 161 6.90 -18.05 -21.25
CA THR A 161 6.44 -18.19 -22.64
C THR A 161 4.95 -17.90 -22.86
N GLY A 162 4.23 -17.50 -21.80
CA GLY A 162 2.80 -17.19 -21.87
C GLY A 162 2.48 -15.79 -22.38
N SER A 163 1.25 -15.64 -22.87
CA SER A 163 0.61 -14.37 -23.24
C SER A 163 -0.78 -14.36 -22.60
N TYR A 164 -1.01 -13.38 -21.73
CA TYR A 164 -2.15 -13.32 -20.82
C TYR A 164 -2.98 -12.10 -21.17
N GLN A 165 -4.16 -12.33 -21.73
CA GLN A 165 -5.04 -11.32 -22.27
C GLN A 165 -5.94 -10.80 -21.12
N PRO A 166 -5.84 -9.51 -20.72
CA PRO A 166 -6.72 -8.97 -19.70
C PRO A 166 -8.20 -9.05 -20.12
N ILE A 167 -9.08 -9.11 -19.11
CA ILE A 167 -10.50 -9.44 -19.27
C ILE A 167 -11.27 -8.40 -20.09
N ASP A 168 -10.74 -7.18 -20.19
CA ASP A 168 -11.33 -6.04 -20.88
C ASP A 168 -10.82 -5.86 -22.32
N GLY A 169 -9.97 -6.77 -22.81
CA GLY A 169 -9.50 -6.78 -24.18
C GLY A 169 -8.28 -5.90 -24.49
N ARG A 170 -7.67 -5.24 -23.49
CA ARG A 170 -6.44 -4.43 -23.69
C ARG A 170 -5.23 -5.30 -24.07
N ALA A 171 -4.09 -4.70 -24.44
CA ALA A 171 -2.93 -5.47 -24.91
C ALA A 171 -2.48 -6.60 -23.93
N PRO A 172 -2.23 -7.84 -24.42
CA PRO A 172 -1.89 -8.98 -23.57
C PRO A 172 -0.50 -8.85 -22.95
N TYR A 173 -0.36 -9.32 -21.72
CA TYR A 173 0.93 -9.33 -21.02
C TYR A 173 1.70 -10.62 -21.27
N THR A 174 3.00 -10.49 -21.52
CA THR A 174 3.96 -11.57 -21.21
C THR A 174 4.51 -11.33 -19.80
N ARG A 175 5.20 -12.32 -19.20
CA ARG A 175 5.93 -12.07 -17.94
C ARG A 175 6.87 -10.87 -18.04
N PHE A 176 7.65 -10.79 -19.13
CA PHE A 176 8.60 -9.71 -19.33
C PHE A 176 7.92 -8.35 -19.42
N SER A 177 6.82 -8.24 -20.19
CA SER A 177 6.12 -6.98 -20.37
C SER A 177 5.38 -6.55 -19.10
N PHE A 178 4.82 -7.48 -18.33
CA PHE A 178 4.18 -7.16 -17.05
C PHE A 178 5.19 -6.60 -16.03
N ILE A 179 6.30 -7.33 -15.78
CA ILE A 179 7.36 -6.87 -14.87
C ILE A 179 7.94 -5.52 -15.33
N SER A 180 8.15 -5.36 -16.64
CA SER A 180 8.68 -4.10 -17.18
C SER A 180 7.68 -2.96 -17.01
N THR A 181 6.38 -3.21 -17.17
CA THR A 181 5.29 -2.24 -16.95
C THR A 181 5.26 -1.81 -15.49
N LEU A 182 5.24 -2.75 -14.54
CA LEU A 182 5.28 -2.43 -13.11
C LEU A 182 6.55 -1.66 -12.73
N ARG A 183 7.71 -2.05 -13.25
CA ARG A 183 8.97 -1.32 -13.01
C ARG A 183 8.93 0.09 -13.58
N ALA A 184 8.39 0.29 -14.79
CA ALA A 184 8.24 1.61 -15.38
C ALA A 184 7.26 2.49 -14.58
N PHE A 185 6.17 1.90 -14.08
CA PHE A 185 5.24 2.57 -13.18
C PHE A 185 5.93 2.98 -11.87
N MET A 186 6.65 2.08 -11.19
CA MET A 186 7.44 2.41 -9.99
C MET A 186 8.51 3.47 -10.27
N ASN A 187 9.12 3.48 -11.45
CA ASN A 187 10.08 4.51 -11.86
C ASN A 187 9.42 5.87 -12.06
N TRP A 188 8.19 5.91 -12.51
CA TRP A 188 7.47 7.15 -12.72
C TRP A 188 6.91 7.70 -11.40
N VAL A 189 6.33 6.85 -10.55
CA VAL A 189 5.80 7.23 -9.23
C VAL A 189 6.89 7.63 -8.24
N GLN A 190 8.07 6.97 -8.28
CA GLN A 190 9.14 7.14 -7.29
C GLN A 190 8.65 6.96 -5.83
N PRO A 191 8.12 5.78 -5.45
CA PRO A 191 7.63 5.55 -4.09
C PRO A 191 8.76 5.62 -3.04
N ASP A 192 8.42 6.07 -1.83
CA ASP A 192 9.29 5.92 -0.66
C ASP A 192 9.37 4.46 -0.21
N TYR A 193 8.25 3.73 -0.34
CA TYR A 193 8.16 2.30 -0.08
C TYR A 193 6.93 1.68 -0.76
N ILE A 194 6.95 0.36 -0.89
CA ILE A 194 5.87 -0.44 -1.49
C ILE A 194 5.37 -1.53 -0.52
N ARG A 195 4.14 -1.99 -0.75
CA ARG A 195 3.50 -3.10 -0.02
C ARG A 195 3.03 -4.19 -0.99
N THR A 196 3.02 -5.43 -0.54
CA THR A 196 2.40 -6.56 -1.26
C THR A 196 1.95 -7.65 -0.28
N THR A 197 1.20 -8.64 -0.76
CA THR A 197 0.97 -9.92 -0.06
C THR A 197 2.27 -10.74 0.11
N SER A 198 2.20 -11.85 0.83
CA SER A 198 3.35 -12.71 1.12
C SER A 198 3.81 -13.52 -0.09
N SER A 199 5.10 -13.39 -0.45
CA SER A 199 5.70 -14.22 -1.51
C SER A 199 6.00 -15.66 -1.06
N ILE A 200 5.69 -16.02 0.18
CA ILE A 200 5.94 -17.36 0.75
C ILE A 200 4.66 -17.99 1.32
N GLY A 201 3.50 -17.38 1.08
CA GLY A 201 2.22 -17.85 1.58
C GLY A 201 1.83 -19.24 1.08
N HIS A 202 2.38 -19.68 -0.06
CA HIS A 202 2.19 -21.05 -0.58
C HIS A 202 2.82 -22.13 0.29
N ARG A 203 3.73 -21.78 1.21
CA ARG A 203 4.39 -22.73 2.13
C ARG A 203 3.61 -22.98 3.41
N LEU A 204 2.50 -22.26 3.61
CA LEU A 204 1.62 -22.46 4.76
C LEU A 204 0.85 -23.79 4.64
N PRO A 205 0.37 -24.35 5.76
CA PRO A 205 -0.48 -25.55 5.74
C PRO A 205 -1.70 -25.37 4.84
N GLU A 206 -2.14 -26.44 4.17
CA GLU A 206 -3.19 -26.40 3.14
C GLU A 206 -4.49 -25.70 3.59
N ASN A 207 -4.92 -25.91 4.83
CA ASN A 207 -6.15 -25.32 5.38
C ASN A 207 -6.07 -23.81 5.65
N VAL A 208 -4.89 -23.22 5.56
CA VAL A 208 -4.64 -21.77 5.74
C VAL A 208 -3.70 -21.24 4.64
N ARG A 209 -3.56 -22.00 3.55
CA ARG A 209 -2.63 -21.66 2.47
C ARG A 209 -3.12 -20.42 1.77
N GLU A 210 -2.17 -19.59 1.38
CA GLU A 210 -2.46 -18.37 0.66
C GLU A 210 -2.96 -18.65 -0.76
N HIS A 211 -3.81 -17.75 -1.29
CA HIS A 211 -4.26 -17.82 -2.67
C HIS A 211 -3.09 -17.73 -3.67
N VAL A 212 -3.19 -18.42 -4.81
CA VAL A 212 -2.11 -18.43 -5.81
C VAL A 212 -1.84 -17.04 -6.39
N ASP A 213 -2.87 -16.22 -6.60
CA ASP A 213 -2.70 -14.83 -7.06
C ASP A 213 -1.93 -13.99 -6.05
N HIS A 214 -2.13 -14.21 -4.74
CA HIS A 214 -1.43 -13.46 -3.70
C HIS A 214 0.07 -13.73 -3.76
N VAL A 215 0.46 -14.99 -3.89
CA VAL A 215 1.86 -15.38 -3.95
C VAL A 215 2.47 -14.94 -5.28
N ALA A 216 1.77 -15.14 -6.40
CA ALA A 216 2.22 -14.76 -7.73
C ALA A 216 2.41 -13.24 -7.88
N SER A 217 1.45 -12.46 -7.38
CA SER A 217 1.52 -10.99 -7.33
C SER A 217 2.78 -10.54 -6.60
N ALA A 218 3.00 -11.06 -5.39
CA ALA A 218 4.17 -10.72 -4.58
C ALA A 218 5.50 -11.06 -5.26
N ILE A 219 5.58 -12.20 -5.97
CA ILE A 219 6.78 -12.60 -6.72
C ILE A 219 7.03 -11.63 -7.89
N LEU A 220 6.02 -11.34 -8.71
CA LEU A 220 6.15 -10.48 -9.88
C LEU A 220 6.47 -9.01 -9.49
N VAL A 221 5.82 -8.51 -8.43
CA VAL A 221 6.11 -7.19 -7.85
C VAL A 221 7.54 -7.13 -7.32
N ALA A 222 7.98 -8.18 -6.62
CA ALA A 222 9.34 -8.24 -6.11
C ALA A 222 10.40 -8.25 -7.22
N GLU A 223 10.12 -8.90 -8.36
CA GLU A 223 10.98 -8.85 -9.56
C GLU A 223 10.99 -7.46 -10.23
N ALA A 224 9.86 -6.77 -10.24
CA ALA A 224 9.76 -5.41 -10.76
C ALA A 224 10.59 -4.43 -9.91
N ASP A 225 10.63 -4.64 -8.60
CA ASP A 225 11.35 -3.85 -7.58
C ASP A 225 12.85 -4.21 -7.44
N LEU A 226 13.44 -4.92 -8.41
CA LEU A 226 14.89 -5.15 -8.43
C LEU A 226 15.64 -4.04 -9.18
N ASN A 227 16.82 -3.69 -8.67
CA ASN A 227 17.77 -2.86 -9.40
C ASN A 227 18.23 -3.60 -10.67
N ALA A 228 18.18 -2.94 -11.83
CA ALA A 228 18.51 -3.55 -13.11
C ALA A 228 19.90 -4.23 -13.10
N GLY A 229 19.96 -5.49 -13.52
CA GLY A 229 21.20 -6.28 -13.54
C GLY A 229 21.67 -6.80 -12.18
N THR A 230 20.89 -6.59 -11.11
CA THR A 230 21.21 -7.06 -9.76
C THR A 230 19.98 -7.68 -9.09
N ASN A 231 20.15 -8.72 -8.28
CA ASN A 231 19.05 -9.32 -7.52
C ASN A 231 18.89 -8.63 -6.15
N VAL A 232 18.94 -7.29 -6.12
CA VAL A 232 18.75 -6.52 -4.89
C VAL A 232 17.55 -5.59 -5.03
N THR A 233 16.80 -5.50 -3.95
CA THR A 233 15.59 -4.69 -3.76
C THR A 233 15.91 -3.21 -3.91
N ARG A 234 15.07 -2.46 -4.62
CA ARG A 234 15.27 -1.04 -4.91
C ARG A 234 14.54 -0.14 -3.91
N TYR A 235 13.24 -0.32 -3.76
CA TYR A 235 12.43 0.38 -2.77
C TYR A 235 12.26 -0.48 -1.54
N ARG A 236 11.96 0.11 -0.37
CA ARG A 236 11.56 -0.72 0.77
C ARG A 236 10.28 -1.46 0.38
N ARG A 237 10.22 -2.78 0.57
CA ARG A 237 9.04 -3.62 0.31
C ARG A 237 8.60 -4.34 1.57
N ASP A 238 7.36 -4.07 1.98
CA ASP A 238 6.71 -4.74 3.11
C ASP A 238 5.74 -5.81 2.59
N GLU A 239 5.93 -7.06 3.00
CA GLU A 239 4.97 -8.13 2.71
C GLU A 239 4.01 -8.37 3.88
N TYR A 240 2.76 -8.73 3.57
CA TYR A 240 1.69 -8.99 4.53
C TYR A 240 1.16 -10.41 4.39
N ASP A 241 0.77 -11.01 5.52
CA ASP A 241 0.06 -12.29 5.55
C ASP A 241 -1.39 -12.07 5.10
N GLY A 242 -1.91 -12.96 4.25
CA GLY A 242 -3.30 -12.91 3.78
C GLY A 242 -4.20 -13.81 4.62
N TYR A 243 -4.80 -14.85 4.03
CA TYR A 243 -5.88 -15.62 4.67
C TYR A 243 -5.52 -16.25 6.03
N VAL A 244 -4.24 -16.60 6.24
CA VAL A 244 -3.79 -17.21 7.50
C VAL A 244 -4.10 -16.35 8.72
N ILE A 245 -4.20 -15.01 8.56
CA ILE A 245 -4.46 -14.12 9.68
C ILE A 245 -5.81 -14.40 10.34
N ALA A 246 -6.78 -14.98 9.63
CA ALA A 246 -8.07 -15.37 10.21
C ALA A 246 -7.93 -16.30 11.43
N THR A 247 -6.80 -17.02 11.54
CA THR A 247 -6.48 -17.93 12.65
C THR A 247 -5.71 -17.29 13.79
N PHE A 248 -5.20 -16.07 13.62
CA PHE A 248 -4.38 -15.37 14.60
C PHE A 248 -5.23 -14.59 15.60
N PRO A 249 -4.71 -14.19 16.76
CA PRO A 249 -5.41 -13.27 17.66
C PRO A 249 -5.61 -11.89 17.03
N ASP A 250 -6.37 -11.01 17.68
CA ASP A 250 -6.41 -9.61 17.26
C ASP A 250 -5.13 -8.89 17.71
N ASN A 251 -4.57 -8.07 16.81
CA ASN A 251 -3.44 -7.18 17.11
C ASN A 251 -3.70 -5.73 16.71
N VAL A 252 -4.83 -5.45 16.06
CA VAL A 252 -5.33 -4.11 15.74
C VAL A 252 -6.55 -3.82 16.62
N SER A 253 -6.56 -2.66 17.26
CA SER A 253 -7.63 -2.27 18.19
C SER A 253 -7.94 -0.77 18.12
N GLY A 254 -8.97 -0.34 18.84
CA GLY A 254 -9.36 1.07 18.95
C GLY A 254 -9.72 1.69 17.60
N TYR A 255 -9.23 2.91 17.38
CA TYR A 255 -9.52 3.70 16.18
C TYR A 255 -9.27 2.93 14.89
N TRP A 256 -8.10 2.30 14.77
CA TRP A 256 -7.69 1.64 13.53
C TRP A 256 -8.49 0.38 13.21
N ARG A 257 -8.96 -0.35 14.24
CA ARG A 257 -9.92 -1.45 14.02
C ARG A 257 -11.24 -0.90 13.49
N ASN A 258 -11.77 0.15 14.13
CA ASN A 258 -13.04 0.76 13.73
C ASN A 258 -12.97 1.34 12.32
N GLU A 259 -11.85 1.98 11.96
CA GLU A 259 -11.67 2.55 10.63
C GLU A 259 -11.51 1.48 9.56
N LYS A 260 -10.76 0.40 9.85
CA LYS A 260 -10.69 -0.77 8.97
C LYS A 260 -12.08 -1.39 8.77
N THR A 261 -12.87 -1.57 9.84
CA THR A 261 -14.25 -2.03 9.74
C THR A 261 -15.11 -1.08 8.90
N ALA A 262 -15.03 0.23 9.11
CA ALA A 262 -15.84 1.19 8.36
C ALA A 262 -15.47 1.26 6.86
N ALA A 263 -14.20 1.08 6.52
CA ALA A 263 -13.77 0.95 5.12
C ALA A 263 -14.30 -0.36 4.49
N TRP A 264 -14.24 -1.47 5.24
CA TRP A 264 -14.84 -2.74 4.81
C TRP A 264 -16.36 -2.63 4.64
N ASP A 265 -17.07 -1.99 5.57
CA ASP A 265 -18.52 -1.78 5.49
C ASP A 265 -18.92 -0.96 4.25
N ALA A 266 -18.03 -0.10 3.76
CA ALA A 266 -18.24 0.66 2.53
C ALA A 266 -17.95 -0.17 1.26
N TYR A 267 -17.00 -1.10 1.32
CA TYR A 267 -16.68 -2.03 0.22
C TYR A 267 -17.73 -3.15 0.09
N PHE A 268 -18.05 -3.81 1.20
CA PHE A 268 -18.77 -5.08 1.26
C PHE A 268 -20.09 -5.12 0.47
N PRO A 269 -20.94 -4.07 0.45
CA PRO A 269 -22.19 -4.08 -0.31
C PRO A 269 -22.02 -4.22 -1.83
N TYR A 270 -20.82 -4.00 -2.37
CA TYR A 270 -20.53 -4.10 -3.80
C TYR A 270 -19.96 -5.46 -4.21
N ASP A 271 -19.64 -6.34 -3.25
CA ASP A 271 -19.11 -7.67 -3.55
C ASP A 271 -20.22 -8.71 -3.36
N GLU A 272 -21.02 -8.89 -4.41
CA GLU A 272 -22.24 -9.71 -4.36
C GLU A 272 -21.97 -11.22 -4.19
N ALA A 273 -20.74 -11.67 -4.40
CA ALA A 273 -20.36 -13.06 -4.18
C ALA A 273 -20.10 -13.38 -2.71
N LEU A 274 -19.88 -12.37 -1.86
CA LEU A 274 -19.60 -12.57 -0.45
C LEU A 274 -20.88 -12.83 0.36
N PRO A 275 -20.93 -13.94 1.13
CA PRO A 275 -22.01 -14.14 2.09
C PRO A 275 -22.06 -13.04 3.16
N PRO A 276 -23.24 -12.78 3.78
CA PRO A 276 -23.36 -11.86 4.91
C PRO A 276 -22.36 -12.18 6.02
N GLY A 277 -21.65 -11.16 6.50
CA GLY A 277 -20.68 -11.31 7.59
C GLY A 277 -19.30 -11.83 7.18
N SER A 278 -19.03 -11.99 5.87
CA SER A 278 -17.71 -12.38 5.38
C SER A 278 -16.61 -11.42 5.86
N TRP A 279 -15.48 -12.00 6.27
CA TRP A 279 -14.24 -11.31 6.64
C TRP A 279 -14.30 -10.33 7.83
N TYR A 280 -15.43 -10.17 8.53
CA TYR A 280 -15.48 -9.35 9.75
C TYR A 280 -14.55 -9.87 10.86
N ASN A 281 -14.24 -11.17 10.86
CA ASN A 281 -13.29 -11.78 11.77
C ASN A 281 -11.85 -11.27 11.61
N VAL A 282 -11.46 -10.66 10.48
CA VAL A 282 -10.10 -10.12 10.26
C VAL A 282 -9.95 -8.61 10.50
N MET A 283 -11.03 -7.91 10.88
CA MET A 283 -10.99 -6.47 11.11
C MET A 283 -10.07 -6.04 12.27
N GLY A 284 -9.82 -6.93 13.22
CA GLY A 284 -8.86 -6.73 14.32
C GLY A 284 -7.44 -7.21 14.03
N LYS A 285 -7.11 -7.54 12.77
CA LYS A 285 -5.89 -8.29 12.43
C LYS A 285 -5.12 -7.66 11.28
N GLN A 286 -3.81 -7.59 11.41
CA GLN A 286 -2.89 -7.25 10.32
C GLN A 286 -1.52 -7.85 10.65
N TYR A 287 -1.01 -8.76 9.83
CA TYR A 287 0.22 -9.47 10.13
C TYR A 287 1.19 -9.39 8.97
N ARG A 288 2.48 -9.51 9.31
CA ARG A 288 3.57 -9.59 8.37
C ARG A 288 4.36 -10.85 8.68
N PRO A 289 4.74 -11.64 7.67
CA PRO A 289 5.60 -12.78 7.88
C PRO A 289 6.99 -12.33 8.35
N GLU A 290 7.59 -13.12 9.23
CA GLU A 290 8.90 -12.80 9.83
C GLU A 290 9.98 -12.65 8.75
N GLY A 291 10.79 -11.58 8.85
CA GLY A 291 11.90 -11.33 7.92
C GLY A 291 11.46 -10.92 6.51
N ARG A 292 10.20 -10.54 6.30
CA ARG A 292 9.64 -10.15 4.99
C ARG A 292 9.45 -8.65 4.81
N VAL A 293 10.27 -7.87 5.51
CA VAL A 293 10.51 -6.45 5.19
C VAL A 293 11.86 -6.35 4.49
N PHE A 294 11.84 -6.01 3.21
CA PHE A 294 13.03 -5.88 2.37
C PHE A 294 13.42 -4.41 2.28
N TYR A 295 14.60 -4.05 2.78
CA TYR A 295 15.15 -2.70 2.62
C TYR A 295 15.89 -2.56 1.30
N PRO A 296 16.07 -1.34 0.76
CA PRO A 296 16.93 -1.10 -0.40
C PRO A 296 18.32 -1.76 -0.24
N GLY A 297 18.77 -2.47 -1.27
CA GLY A 297 20.01 -3.26 -1.26
C GLY A 297 19.86 -4.68 -0.71
N SER A 298 18.71 -5.04 -0.15
CA SER A 298 18.44 -6.42 0.32
C SER A 298 18.39 -7.39 -0.86
N ARG A 299 19.17 -8.47 -0.80
CA ARG A 299 19.13 -9.52 -1.82
C ARG A 299 17.77 -10.20 -1.81
N TRP A 300 17.19 -10.39 -2.98
CA TRP A 300 15.94 -11.14 -3.15
C TRP A 300 16.13 -12.26 -4.16
N ILE A 301 15.53 -13.41 -3.86
CA ILE A 301 15.52 -14.59 -4.72
C ILE A 301 14.08 -15.10 -4.70
N PRO A 302 13.46 -15.32 -5.88
CA PRO A 302 12.11 -15.87 -5.92
C PRO A 302 12.08 -17.26 -5.26
N PRO A 303 10.96 -17.62 -4.60
CA PRO A 303 10.77 -18.97 -4.09
C PRO A 303 10.74 -19.96 -5.25
N GLY A 304 11.78 -20.81 -5.37
CA GLY A 304 11.88 -21.80 -6.45
C GLY A 304 10.91 -22.98 -6.33
N ASP A 305 10.14 -23.03 -5.25
CA ASP A 305 9.13 -24.04 -4.92
C ASP A 305 7.70 -23.54 -5.12
N PHE A 306 7.51 -22.32 -5.64
CA PHE A 306 6.18 -21.85 -6.02
C PHE A 306 5.76 -22.47 -7.35
N SER A 307 4.61 -23.12 -7.36
CA SER A 307 3.97 -23.66 -8.54
C SER A 307 2.46 -23.57 -8.41
N CYS A 308 1.81 -23.55 -9.57
CA CYS A 308 0.56 -24.26 -9.75
C CYS A 308 0.90 -25.68 -10.22
#